data_AF-A0A7W1UCQ4-F1
#
_entry.id   AF-A0A7W1UCQ4-F1
#
_cell.length_a   1.000
_cell.length_b   1.000
_cell.length_c   1.000
_cell.angle_alpha   90.00
_cell.angle_beta   90.00
_cell.angle_gamma   90.00
#
_symmetry.space_group_name_H-M   'P 1'
#
loop_
_entity.id
_entity.type
_entity.pdbx_description
1 polymer ?
#
loop_
_entity_poly.entity_id
_entity_poly.type
_entity_poly.pdbx_seq_one_letter_code
_entity_poly.pdbx_strand_id
1 'polypeptide(L)'
;MKDTQVARRLKDLQKLEELERELLPQPRMKELMQACLRIGMRPKKGLEWILNFSNKDLDQLSAGDWENLIYEVVWFSIWGPPLPGSEAVPSGGDLQDSILDPNRPLPTKEIIGEIQGWTKARLEEFIAHWETVIPLQPKSIIVVKRDRKTGRAEMMLKTDVLYQGFAFSFAQILRMAGAGLNQCPACRIYYSGRSNQTYCTPRCQNRVSLQKFRTKAQPASRTSKKPVTRKKKPKR
;
A
#
# COMPACT_ATOMS: atom_id res chain seq x y z
N MET A 1 -2.79 25.35 -19.91
CA MET A 1 -2.93 24.12 -19.10
C MET A 1 -1.69 23.77 -18.26
N LYS A 2 -0.46 24.06 -18.71
CA LYS A 2 0.76 23.81 -17.91
C LYS A 2 0.90 24.78 -16.72
N ASP A 3 0.45 26.03 -16.87
CA ASP A 3 0.62 27.09 -15.85
C ASP A 3 -0.18 26.83 -14.57
N THR A 4 -1.34 26.19 -14.69
CA THR A 4 -2.19 25.83 -13.54
C THR A 4 -1.59 24.71 -12.69
N GLN A 5 -0.76 23.86 -13.30
CA GLN A 5 -0.10 22.73 -12.64
C GLN A 5 1.17 23.18 -11.91
N VAL A 6 1.89 24.16 -12.49
CA VAL A 6 3.05 24.82 -11.89
C VAL A 6 2.63 25.69 -10.70
N ALA A 7 1.55 26.47 -10.84
CA ALA A 7 1.02 27.30 -9.75
C ALA A 7 0.51 26.47 -8.55
N ARG A 8 -0.06 25.28 -8.80
CA ARG A 8 -0.45 24.34 -7.73
C ARG A 8 0.77 23.75 -7.02
N ARG A 9 1.79 23.33 -7.77
CA ARG A 9 3.05 22.83 -7.19
C ARG A 9 3.75 23.88 -6.34
N LEU A 10 3.75 25.15 -6.78
CA LEU A 10 4.32 26.27 -6.02
C LEU A 10 3.56 26.52 -4.72
N LYS A 11 2.22 26.45 -4.73
CA LYS A 11 1.41 26.55 -3.50
C LYS A 11 1.64 25.38 -2.55
N ASP A 12 1.78 24.16 -3.07
CA ASP A 12 2.09 22.99 -2.26
C ASP A 12 3.49 23.11 -1.62
N LEU A 13 4.48 23.66 -2.35
CA LEU A 13 5.84 23.91 -1.85
C LEU A 13 5.88 25.04 -0.80
N GLN A 14 5.20 26.16 -1.03
CA GLN A 14 5.13 27.26 -0.05
C GLN A 14 4.44 26.82 1.26
N LYS A 15 3.40 25.99 1.15
CA LYS A 15 2.71 25.44 2.32
C LYS A 15 3.59 24.45 3.09
N LEU A 16 4.45 23.71 2.38
CA LEU A 16 5.47 22.87 2.99
C LEU A 16 6.54 23.71 3.68
N GLU A 17 7.01 24.80 3.08
CA GLU A 17 8.00 25.72 3.69
C GLU A 17 7.46 26.42 4.95
N GLU A 18 6.17 26.77 4.99
CA GLU A 18 5.52 27.34 6.18
C GLU A 18 5.38 26.29 7.30
N LEU A 19 4.93 25.07 6.98
CA LEU A 19 4.93 23.93 7.92
C LEU A 19 6.35 23.60 8.41
N GLU A 20 7.33 23.68 7.52
CA GLU A 20 8.75 23.42 7.82
C GLU A 20 9.29 24.46 8.82
N ARG A 21 8.99 25.76 8.65
CA ARG A 21 9.39 26.80 9.61
C ARG A 21 8.71 26.70 10.98
N GLU A 22 7.45 26.25 11.01
CA GLU A 22 6.66 26.23 12.25
C GLU A 22 6.90 24.95 13.08
N LEU A 23 7.34 23.85 12.45
CA LEU A 23 7.54 22.54 13.11
C LEU A 23 9.00 22.05 13.22
N LEU A 24 10.01 22.78 12.71
CA LEU A 24 11.44 22.41 12.79
C LEU A 24 12.21 22.89 14.04
N PRO A 25 11.78 22.57 15.27
CA PRO A 25 12.75 22.38 16.35
C PRO A 25 13.13 20.90 16.54
N GLN A 26 12.46 19.97 15.87
CA GLN A 26 12.59 18.53 16.16
C GLN A 26 13.14 17.73 14.98
N PRO A 27 14.23 16.97 15.15
CA PRO A 27 14.89 16.24 14.05
C PRO A 27 13.98 15.21 13.36
N ARG A 28 12.98 14.68 14.07
CA ARG A 28 12.01 13.73 13.51
C ARG A 28 11.03 14.36 12.52
N MET A 29 10.74 15.66 12.65
CA MET A 29 9.78 16.32 11.76
C MET A 29 10.26 16.32 10.31
N LYS A 30 11.56 16.55 10.09
CA LYS A 30 12.16 16.53 8.75
C LYS A 30 11.96 15.18 8.07
N GLU A 31 12.24 14.08 8.78
CA GLU A 31 12.09 12.73 8.25
C GLU A 31 10.62 12.36 7.98
N LEU A 32 9.72 12.84 8.84
CA LEU A 32 8.27 12.70 8.67
C LEU A 32 7.77 13.45 7.42
N MET A 33 8.25 14.66 7.17
CA MET A 33 7.93 15.39 5.93
C MET A 33 8.45 14.65 4.69
N GLN A 34 9.65 14.07 4.75
CA GLN A 34 10.17 13.24 3.65
C GLN A 34 9.34 11.97 3.43
N ALA A 35 8.88 11.33 4.51
CA ALA A 35 7.95 10.21 4.45
C ALA A 35 6.63 10.59 3.75
N CYS A 36 6.07 11.77 4.05
CA CYS A 36 4.89 12.29 3.35
C CYS A 36 5.11 12.35 1.83
N LEU A 37 6.27 12.84 1.40
CA LEU A 37 6.62 12.95 -0.02
C LEU A 37 6.72 11.57 -0.69
N ARG A 38 7.27 10.56 0.01
CA ARG A 38 7.40 9.19 -0.49
C ARG A 38 6.06 8.46 -0.62
N ILE A 39 5.16 8.63 0.37
CA ILE A 39 3.79 8.06 0.34
C ILE A 39 2.95 8.76 -0.73
N GLY A 40 3.05 10.08 -0.80
CA GLY A 40 2.31 10.94 -1.71
C GLY A 40 0.94 11.38 -1.17
N MET A 41 0.58 12.62 -1.46
CA MET A 41 -0.60 13.29 -0.91
C MET A 41 -1.93 12.97 -1.60
N ARG A 42 -2.02 11.90 -2.40
CA ARG A 42 -3.26 11.55 -3.12
C ARG A 42 -3.71 10.16 -2.74
N PRO A 43 -5.03 9.89 -2.66
CA PRO A 43 -5.52 8.57 -2.29
C PRO A 43 -4.94 7.43 -3.14
N LYS A 44 -4.81 7.65 -4.45
CA LYS A 44 -4.19 6.67 -5.35
C LYS A 44 -2.71 6.42 -5.03
N LYS A 45 -1.96 7.46 -4.63
CA LYS A 45 -0.54 7.33 -4.24
C LYS A 45 -0.40 6.62 -2.89
N GLY A 46 -1.26 6.95 -1.94
CA GLY A 46 -1.37 6.20 -0.68
C GLY A 46 -1.70 4.73 -0.91
N LEU A 47 -2.61 4.40 -1.84
CA LEU A 47 -2.87 3.01 -2.23
C LEU A 47 -1.64 2.35 -2.86
N GLU A 48 -0.99 2.99 -3.83
CA GLU A 48 0.26 2.48 -4.42
C GLU A 48 1.31 2.20 -3.34
N TRP A 49 1.45 3.08 -2.34
CA TRP A 49 2.34 2.89 -1.20
C TRP A 49 1.93 1.69 -0.34
N ILE A 50 0.65 1.54 0.04
CA ILE A 50 0.15 0.39 0.81
C ILE A 50 0.47 -0.94 0.10
N LEU A 51 0.30 -0.97 -1.22
CA LEU A 51 0.57 -2.17 -2.01
C LEU A 51 2.06 -2.48 -2.06
N ASN A 52 2.90 -1.46 -2.26
CA ASN A 52 4.35 -1.63 -2.22
C ASN A 52 4.81 -2.08 -0.83
N PHE A 53 4.29 -1.47 0.25
CA PHE A 53 4.53 -1.86 1.62
C PHE A 53 4.15 -3.32 1.86
N SER A 54 2.97 -3.73 1.40
CA SER A 54 2.48 -5.11 1.54
C SER A 54 3.32 -6.12 0.76
N ASN A 55 3.86 -5.74 -0.40
CA ASN A 55 4.68 -6.65 -1.22
C ASN A 55 6.17 -6.67 -0.81
N LYS A 56 6.61 -5.79 0.09
CA LYS A 56 8.02 -5.61 0.47
C LYS A 56 8.49 -6.74 1.39
N ASP A 57 9.69 -7.25 1.13
CA ASP A 57 10.38 -8.17 2.05
C ASP A 57 11.14 -7.34 3.10
N LEU A 58 10.71 -7.41 4.36
CA LEU A 58 11.29 -6.63 5.46
C LEU A 58 12.67 -7.13 5.87
N ASP A 59 13.04 -8.37 5.53
CA ASP A 59 14.32 -8.98 5.89
C ASP A 59 15.45 -8.60 4.92
N GLN A 60 15.08 -8.14 3.73
CA GLN A 60 16.03 -7.75 2.69
C GLN A 60 16.24 -6.23 2.59
N LEU A 61 15.71 -5.45 3.54
CA LEU A 61 15.87 -4.01 3.54
C LEU A 61 17.26 -3.60 4.00
N SER A 62 17.85 -2.63 3.29
CA SER A 62 19.03 -1.91 3.79
C SER A 62 18.67 -1.12 5.05
N ALA A 63 19.67 -0.74 5.86
CA ALA A 63 19.44 0.07 7.05
C ALA A 63 18.73 1.40 6.73
N GLY A 64 19.10 2.05 5.62
CA GLY A 64 18.46 3.30 5.17
C GLY A 64 17.02 3.08 4.66
N ASP A 65 16.75 1.98 3.95
CA ASP A 65 15.39 1.66 3.52
C ASP A 65 14.48 1.32 4.71
N TRP A 66 15.05 0.68 5.73
CA TRP A 66 14.38 0.38 6.97
C TRP A 66 13.99 1.66 7.73
N GLU A 67 14.93 2.59 7.90
CA GLU A 67 14.67 3.88 8.53
C GLU A 67 13.58 4.67 7.78
N ASN A 68 13.70 4.75 6.45
CA ASN A 68 12.69 5.40 5.62
C ASN A 68 11.29 4.79 5.80
N LEU A 69 11.20 3.46 5.86
CA LEU A 69 9.95 2.74 6.02
C LEU A 69 9.30 3.01 7.39
N ILE A 70 10.08 3.08 8.46
CA ILE A 70 9.57 3.41 9.80
C ILE A 70 8.84 4.75 9.75
N TYR A 71 9.49 5.80 9.23
CA TYR A 71 8.89 7.13 9.16
C TYR A 71 7.67 7.15 8.23
N GLU A 72 7.66 6.36 7.15
CA GLU A 72 6.48 6.20 6.31
C GLU A 72 5.30 5.57 7.05
N VAL A 73 5.51 4.47 7.77
CA VAL A 73 4.44 3.83 8.54
C VAL A 73 3.94 4.77 9.64
N VAL A 74 4.84 5.45 10.33
CA VAL A 74 4.48 6.45 11.34
C VAL A 74 3.66 7.59 10.73
N TRP A 75 4.13 8.17 9.62
CA TRP A 75 3.42 9.26 8.95
C TRP A 75 2.02 8.81 8.53
N PHE A 76 1.94 7.64 7.90
CA PHE A 76 0.69 7.07 7.44
C PHE A 76 -0.28 6.81 8.61
N SER A 77 0.24 6.41 9.77
CA SER A 77 -0.57 6.14 10.96
C SER A 77 -1.14 7.41 11.60
N ILE A 78 -0.36 8.49 11.65
CA ILE A 78 -0.82 9.74 12.24
C ILE A 78 -1.65 10.51 11.21
N TRP A 79 -1.07 10.92 10.09
CA TRP A 79 -1.72 11.86 9.18
C TRP A 79 -2.48 11.17 8.06
N GLY A 80 -2.09 9.93 7.72
CA GLY A 80 -2.59 9.28 6.52
C GLY A 80 -2.38 10.10 5.25
N PRO A 81 -2.93 9.67 4.13
CA PRO A 81 -3.03 10.49 2.93
C PRO A 81 -4.16 11.51 3.09
N PRO A 82 -3.96 12.79 2.72
CA PRO A 82 -4.97 13.81 2.90
C PRO A 82 -6.21 13.47 2.05
N LEU A 83 -7.37 13.49 2.69
CA LEU A 83 -8.65 13.23 2.03
C LEU A 83 -9.04 14.48 1.20
N PRO A 84 -9.55 14.33 -0.04
CA PRO A 84 -10.08 15.44 -0.81
C PRO A 84 -11.18 16.18 -0.03
N GLY A 85 -10.91 17.44 0.31
CA GLY A 85 -11.83 18.25 1.12
C GLY A 85 -11.62 18.17 2.63
N SER A 86 -10.53 17.55 3.08
CA SER A 86 -10.02 17.62 4.45
C SER A 86 -8.64 18.28 4.38
N GLU A 87 -8.37 19.26 5.25
CA GLU A 87 -6.97 19.52 5.62
C GLU A 87 -6.40 18.21 6.23
N ALA A 88 -5.09 17.95 6.11
CA ALA A 88 -4.49 16.76 6.74
C ALA A 88 -4.64 16.90 8.25
N VAL A 89 -5.75 16.44 8.81
CA VAL A 89 -5.99 16.56 10.24
C VAL A 89 -5.41 15.32 10.89
N PRO A 90 -4.36 15.45 11.73
CA PRO A 90 -3.72 14.32 12.37
C PRO A 90 -4.72 13.46 13.11
N SER A 91 -4.59 12.15 12.94
CA SER A 91 -5.14 11.17 13.86
C SER A 91 -4.42 11.32 15.19
N GLY A 92 -4.94 12.20 16.05
CA GLY A 92 -4.58 12.27 17.46
C GLY A 92 -3.47 13.28 17.77
N GLY A 93 -3.84 14.30 18.56
CA GLY A 93 -2.82 15.02 19.35
C GLY A 93 -1.99 14.04 20.17
N ASP A 94 -2.64 13.06 20.82
CA ASP A 94 -1.95 12.10 21.70
C ASP A 94 -0.91 11.20 20.98
N LEU A 95 -1.21 10.65 19.80
CA LEU A 95 -0.24 9.85 19.03
C LEU A 95 0.84 10.73 18.39
N GLN A 96 0.45 11.88 17.84
CA GLN A 96 1.39 12.83 17.25
C GLN A 96 2.40 13.33 18.29
N ASP A 97 1.92 13.88 19.41
CA ASP A 97 2.74 14.44 20.48
C ASP A 97 3.72 13.39 21.01
N SER A 98 3.25 12.16 21.13
CA SER A 98 4.06 11.10 21.67
C SER A 98 5.09 10.53 20.68
N ILE A 99 4.82 10.55 19.37
CA ILE A 99 5.80 10.13 18.35
C ILE A 99 6.85 11.23 18.09
N LEU A 100 6.44 12.49 18.20
CA LEU A 100 7.35 13.62 18.08
C LEU A 100 8.31 13.70 19.29
N ASP A 101 7.93 13.19 20.46
CA ASP A 101 8.85 13.05 21.60
C ASP A 101 10.13 12.29 21.20
N PRO A 102 11.31 12.95 21.19
CA PRO A 102 12.56 12.33 20.80
C PRO A 102 12.97 11.17 21.73
N ASN A 103 12.44 11.14 22.95
CA ASN A 103 12.70 10.08 23.93
C ASN A 103 11.82 8.85 23.72
N ARG A 104 10.71 8.95 22.97
CA ARG A 104 9.88 7.78 22.66
C ARG A 104 10.57 6.94 21.59
N PRO A 105 10.76 5.63 21.78
CA PRO A 105 11.36 4.78 20.76
C PRO A 105 10.48 4.72 19.50
N LEU A 106 11.13 4.65 18.35
CA LEU A 106 10.46 4.37 17.09
C LEU A 106 9.93 2.91 17.06
N PRO A 107 8.91 2.62 16.23
CA PRO A 107 8.38 1.27 16.09
C PRO A 107 9.47 0.25 15.72
N THR A 108 9.42 -0.91 16.37
CA THR A 108 10.37 -2.00 16.12
C THR A 108 10.02 -2.77 14.85
N LYS A 109 10.92 -3.65 14.40
CA LYS A 109 10.71 -4.47 13.20
C LYS A 109 9.53 -5.42 13.35
N GLU A 110 9.33 -5.93 14.55
CA GLU A 110 8.20 -6.79 14.93
C GLU A 110 6.88 -6.03 14.74
N ILE A 111 6.77 -4.80 15.26
CA ILE A 111 5.55 -3.98 15.13
C ILE A 111 5.23 -3.69 13.65
N ILE A 112 6.23 -3.31 12.85
CA ILE A 112 6.02 -3.07 11.42
C ILE A 112 5.65 -4.36 10.69
N GLY A 113 6.23 -5.50 11.07
CA GLY A 113 5.88 -6.82 10.56
C GLY A 113 4.44 -7.20 10.87
N GLU A 114 3.97 -6.96 12.09
CA GLU A 114 2.56 -7.16 12.49
C GLU A 114 1.61 -6.29 11.68
N ILE A 115 1.93 -5.00 11.52
CA ILE A 115 1.15 -4.08 10.69
C ILE A 115 1.12 -4.57 9.23
N GLN A 116 2.26 -5.02 8.68
CA GLN A 116 2.32 -5.55 7.31
C GLN A 116 1.49 -6.83 7.16
N GLY A 117 1.60 -7.77 8.11
CA GLY A 117 0.83 -9.01 8.12
C GLY A 117 -0.66 -8.75 8.21
N TRP A 118 -1.09 -7.86 9.10
CA TRP A 118 -2.47 -7.42 9.20
C TRP A 118 -2.97 -6.78 7.91
N THR A 119 -2.18 -5.89 7.32
CA THR A 119 -2.51 -5.21 6.05
C THR A 119 -2.74 -6.23 4.94
N LYS A 120 -1.85 -7.23 4.79
CA LYS A 120 -2.00 -8.33 3.83
C LYS A 120 -3.31 -9.08 4.04
N ALA A 121 -3.61 -9.48 5.27
CA ALA A 121 -4.84 -10.20 5.58
C ALA A 121 -6.10 -9.39 5.24
N ARG A 122 -6.12 -8.07 5.51
CA ARG A 122 -7.26 -7.20 5.14
C ARG A 122 -7.37 -7.02 3.63
N LEU A 123 -6.25 -6.91 2.91
CA LEU A 123 -6.25 -6.83 1.44
C LEU A 123 -6.79 -8.12 0.83
N GLU A 124 -6.40 -9.30 1.34
CA GLU A 124 -6.91 -10.60 0.90
C GLU A 124 -8.42 -10.71 1.09
N GLU A 125 -8.91 -10.37 2.29
CA GLU A 125 -10.34 -10.36 2.60
C GLU A 125 -11.13 -9.40 1.69
N PHE A 126 -10.64 -8.17 1.53
CA PHE A 126 -11.27 -7.17 0.68
C PHE A 126 -11.32 -7.59 -0.79
N ILE A 127 -10.27 -8.24 -1.32
CA ILE A 127 -10.25 -8.74 -2.70
C ILE A 127 -11.20 -9.93 -2.86
N ALA A 128 -11.28 -10.81 -1.86
CA ALA A 128 -12.11 -12.01 -1.91
C ALA A 128 -13.60 -11.71 -1.77
N HIS A 129 -13.96 -10.77 -0.89
CA HIS A 129 -15.35 -10.52 -0.48
C HIS A 129 -15.88 -9.15 -0.85
N TRP A 130 -15.07 -8.26 -1.44
CA TRP A 130 -15.39 -6.85 -1.67
C TRP A 130 -15.70 -6.05 -0.40
N GLU A 131 -15.40 -6.64 0.76
CA GLU A 131 -15.56 -6.03 2.07
C GLU A 131 -14.42 -6.48 2.98
N THR A 132 -14.10 -5.66 3.95
CA THR A 132 -13.22 -6.06 5.04
C THR A 132 -13.59 -5.30 6.31
N VAL A 133 -13.50 -6.00 7.44
CA VAL A 133 -13.78 -5.40 8.75
C VAL A 133 -12.49 -4.89 9.38
N ILE A 134 -12.52 -3.64 9.85
CA ILE A 134 -11.40 -2.97 10.53
C ILE A 134 -11.87 -2.62 11.95
N PRO A 135 -11.46 -3.40 12.97
CA PRO A 135 -11.92 -3.18 14.33
C PRO A 135 -11.19 -1.99 14.96
N LEU A 136 -11.96 -1.05 15.51
CA LEU A 136 -11.45 0.01 16.35
C LEU A 136 -11.40 -0.45 17.81
N GLN A 137 -10.32 -0.10 18.52
CA GLN A 137 -10.14 -0.47 19.92
C GLN A 137 -10.92 0.46 20.88
N PRO A 138 -11.24 0.02 22.12
CA PRO A 138 -12.07 0.76 23.08
C PRO A 138 -11.57 2.14 23.55
N LYS A 139 -10.46 2.66 23.03
CA LYS A 139 -9.91 3.99 23.33
C LYS A 139 -9.74 4.87 22.09
N SER A 140 -10.14 4.37 20.93
CA SER A 140 -10.07 5.10 19.67
C SER A 140 -11.36 5.91 19.49
N ILE A 141 -11.24 7.24 19.42
CA ILE A 141 -12.38 8.15 19.31
C ILE A 141 -12.40 8.73 17.90
N ILE A 142 -13.49 8.50 17.16
CA ILE A 142 -13.72 9.22 15.91
C ILE A 142 -14.24 10.62 16.25
N VAL A 143 -13.48 11.63 15.87
CA VAL A 143 -13.89 13.03 15.97
C VAL A 143 -14.33 13.50 14.59
N VAL A 144 -15.57 13.98 14.52
CA VAL A 144 -16.10 14.63 13.33
C VAL A 144 -16.23 16.12 13.63
N LYS A 145 -15.51 16.96 12.89
CA LYS A 145 -15.56 18.42 13.03
C LYS A 145 -15.96 19.07 11.72
N ARG A 146 -16.61 20.22 11.79
CA ARG A 146 -16.92 21.00 10.59
C ARG A 146 -15.75 21.92 10.27
N ASP A 147 -15.17 21.78 9.08
CA ASP A 147 -14.20 22.74 8.56
C ASP A 147 -14.92 24.08 8.32
N ARG A 148 -14.45 25.13 8.99
CA ARG A 148 -15.02 26.47 8.90
C ARG A 148 -14.80 27.13 7.53
N LYS A 149 -13.73 26.76 6.81
CA LYS A 149 -13.38 27.31 5.50
C LYS A 149 -14.20 26.64 4.39
N THR A 150 -14.28 25.31 4.39
CA THR A 150 -14.97 24.57 3.32
C THR A 150 -16.41 24.21 3.65
N GLY A 151 -16.82 24.32 4.92
CA GLY A 151 -18.13 23.92 5.40
C GLY A 151 -18.34 22.40 5.49
N ARG A 152 -17.34 21.59 5.09
CA ARG A 152 -17.41 20.12 5.04
C ARG A 152 -17.15 19.51 6.41
N ALA A 153 -17.65 18.29 6.62
CA ALA A 153 -17.30 17.50 7.78
C ALA A 153 -15.94 16.83 7.53
N GLU A 154 -15.01 17.03 8.45
CA GLU A 154 -13.72 16.34 8.53
C GLU A 154 -13.80 15.26 9.61
N MET A 155 -13.24 14.10 9.33
CA MET A 155 -13.20 12.97 10.24
C MET A 155 -11.75 12.66 10.59
N MET A 156 -11.47 12.48 11.86
CA MET A 156 -10.15 12.15 12.39
C MET A 156 -10.26 11.10 13.49
N LEU A 157 -9.23 10.28 13.66
CA LEU A 157 -9.15 9.31 14.75
C LEU A 157 -8.27 9.85 15.88
N LYS A 158 -8.80 10.06 17.08
CA LYS A 158 -7.97 10.25 18.27
C LYS A 158 -7.63 8.90 18.88
N THR A 159 -6.34 8.61 18.98
CA THR A 159 -5.78 7.40 19.59
C THR A 159 -4.34 7.68 19.99
N ASP A 160 -3.79 6.88 20.90
CA ASP A 160 -2.38 6.79 21.31
C ASP A 160 -1.70 5.51 20.78
N VAL A 161 -2.46 4.68 20.05
CA VAL A 161 -2.01 3.38 19.51
C VAL A 161 -1.71 3.53 18.02
N LEU A 162 -0.44 3.36 17.65
CA LEU A 162 0.04 3.45 16.27
C LEU A 162 -0.80 2.61 15.30
N TYR A 163 -1.05 1.35 15.66
CA TYR A 163 -1.82 0.41 14.85
C TYR A 163 -3.24 0.92 14.54
N GLN A 164 -3.90 1.60 15.48
CA GLN A 164 -5.25 2.13 15.29
C GLN A 164 -5.25 3.30 14.30
N GLY A 165 -4.24 4.18 14.39
CA GLY A 165 -4.01 5.24 13.40
C GLY A 165 -3.79 4.66 12.01
N PHE A 166 -2.92 3.64 11.90
CA PHE A 166 -2.67 2.94 10.64
C PHE A 166 -3.95 2.33 10.05
N ALA A 167 -4.70 1.59 10.87
CA ALA A 167 -5.90 0.89 10.46
C ALA A 167 -6.98 1.85 9.93
N PHE A 168 -7.13 3.01 10.58
CA PHE A 168 -8.03 4.07 10.13
C PHE A 168 -7.59 4.68 8.80
N SER A 169 -6.32 5.05 8.65
CA SER A 169 -5.78 5.56 7.39
C SER A 169 -5.91 4.56 6.24
N PHE A 170 -5.67 3.27 6.52
CA PHE A 170 -5.89 2.17 5.58
C PHE A 170 -7.35 2.08 5.15
N ALA A 171 -8.30 2.13 6.10
CA ALA A 171 -9.74 2.14 5.81
C ALA A 171 -10.14 3.29 4.88
N GLN A 172 -9.63 4.49 5.15
CA GLN A 172 -9.90 5.65 4.31
C GLN A 172 -9.35 5.47 2.90
N ILE A 173 -8.15 4.91 2.74
CA ILE A 173 -7.61 4.61 1.42
C ILE A 173 -8.45 3.59 0.66
N LEU A 174 -8.84 2.49 1.29
CA LEU A 174 -9.71 1.50 0.64
C LEU A 174 -11.03 2.12 0.18
N ARG A 175 -11.67 2.92 1.04
CA ARG A 175 -12.90 3.65 0.70
C ARG A 175 -12.73 4.56 -0.53
N MET A 176 -11.57 5.18 -0.67
CA MET A 176 -11.32 6.20 -1.69
C MET A 176 -10.73 5.70 -3.00
N ALA A 177 -9.92 4.64 -2.94
CA ALA A 177 -9.12 4.17 -4.07
C ALA A 177 -9.15 2.63 -4.25
N GLY A 178 -9.81 1.89 -3.35
CA GLY A 178 -9.78 0.42 -3.32
C GLY A 178 -10.49 -0.27 -4.47
N ALA A 179 -11.32 0.42 -5.25
CA ALA A 179 -12.14 -0.18 -6.33
C ALA A 179 -11.32 -0.89 -7.43
N GLY A 180 -10.05 -0.52 -7.61
CA GLY A 180 -9.14 -1.15 -8.59
C GLY A 180 -8.19 -2.19 -7.99
N LEU A 181 -8.37 -2.57 -6.72
CA LEU A 181 -7.47 -3.48 -6.03
C LEU A 181 -7.60 -4.91 -6.58
N ASN A 182 -6.46 -5.53 -6.87
CA ASN A 182 -6.39 -6.89 -7.39
C ASN A 182 -5.16 -7.63 -6.82
N GLN A 183 -5.20 -8.96 -6.86
CA GLN A 183 -4.05 -9.82 -6.60
C GLN A 183 -3.71 -10.59 -7.88
N CYS A 184 -2.43 -10.56 -8.29
CA CYS A 184 -2.02 -11.25 -9.50
C CYS A 184 -2.00 -12.77 -9.27
N PRO A 185 -2.70 -13.59 -10.07
CA PRO A 185 -2.70 -15.05 -9.88
C PRO A 185 -1.35 -15.70 -10.22
N ALA A 186 -0.49 -15.02 -10.98
CA ALA A 186 0.80 -15.55 -11.42
C ALA A 186 1.93 -15.34 -10.41
N CYS A 187 2.01 -14.15 -9.81
CA CYS A 187 3.09 -13.77 -8.89
C CYS A 187 2.61 -13.37 -7.49
N ARG A 188 1.30 -13.44 -7.22
CA ARG A 188 0.65 -13.18 -5.93
C ARG A 188 0.82 -11.78 -5.35
N ILE A 189 1.44 -10.86 -6.08
CA ILE A 189 1.55 -9.47 -5.65
C ILE A 189 0.20 -8.75 -5.71
N TYR A 190 -0.02 -7.84 -4.76
CA TYR A 190 -1.13 -6.90 -4.79
C TYR A 190 -0.82 -5.75 -5.74
N TYR A 191 -1.82 -5.32 -6.53
CA TYR A 191 -1.67 -4.18 -7.44
C TYR A 191 -3.00 -3.42 -7.61
N SER A 192 -2.90 -2.16 -8.05
CA SER A 192 -4.05 -1.36 -8.47
C SER A 192 -4.13 -1.39 -10.01
N GLY A 193 -5.24 -1.85 -10.55
CA GLY A 193 -5.49 -2.03 -11.98
C GLY A 193 -6.91 -1.64 -12.38
N ARG A 194 -7.24 -1.88 -13.65
CA ARG A 194 -8.65 -1.79 -14.10
C ARG A 194 -9.44 -2.97 -13.56
N SER A 195 -10.75 -2.84 -13.41
CA SER A 195 -11.63 -3.91 -12.92
C SER A 195 -11.54 -5.21 -13.73
N ASN A 196 -11.21 -5.12 -15.02
CA ASN A 196 -11.02 -6.28 -15.91
C ASN A 196 -9.55 -6.72 -16.05
N GLN A 197 -8.61 -6.07 -15.36
CA GLN A 197 -7.20 -6.41 -15.43
C GLN A 197 -6.90 -7.56 -14.46
N THR A 198 -6.70 -8.77 -14.98
CA THR A 198 -6.41 -9.98 -14.18
C THR A 198 -4.95 -10.14 -13.77
N TYR A 199 -4.01 -9.53 -14.49
CA TYR A 199 -2.57 -9.67 -14.23
C TYR A 199 -1.92 -8.31 -13.97
N CYS A 200 -0.95 -8.27 -13.06
CA CYS A 200 -0.21 -7.05 -12.75
C CYS A 200 0.59 -6.52 -13.96
N THR A 201 1.07 -7.42 -14.84
CA THR A 201 1.88 -7.06 -16.01
C THR A 201 1.60 -7.98 -17.20
N PRO A 202 1.86 -7.52 -18.44
CA PRO A 202 1.81 -8.39 -19.64
C PRO A 202 2.75 -9.60 -19.55
N ARG A 203 3.88 -9.48 -18.85
CA ARG A 203 4.81 -10.60 -18.62
C ARG A 203 4.14 -11.72 -17.81
N CYS A 204 3.40 -11.37 -16.74
CA CYS A 204 2.66 -12.35 -15.95
C CYS A 204 1.55 -13.02 -16.76
N GLN A 205 0.83 -12.24 -17.59
CA GLN A 205 -0.17 -12.77 -18.50
C GLN A 205 0.45 -13.77 -19.50
N ASN A 206 1.54 -13.39 -20.16
CA ASN A 206 2.23 -14.25 -21.12
C ASN A 206 2.77 -15.52 -20.48
N ARG A 207 3.33 -15.43 -19.26
CA ARG A 207 3.81 -16.60 -18.51
C ARG A 207 2.70 -17.62 -18.30
N VAL A 208 1.53 -17.18 -17.83
CA VAL A 208 0.39 -18.07 -17.59
C VAL A 208 -0.19 -18.62 -18.89
N SER A 209 -0.30 -17.79 -19.94
CA SER A 209 -0.74 -18.24 -21.27
C SER A 209 0.18 -19.30 -21.87
N LEU A 210 1.50 -19.09 -21.81
CA LEU A 210 2.50 -20.06 -22.28
C LEU A 210 2.48 -21.35 -21.46
N GLN A 211 2.32 -21.27 -20.14
CA GLN A 211 2.18 -22.45 -19.29
C GLN A 211 0.94 -23.26 -19.68
N LYS A 212 -0.21 -22.61 -19.84
CA LYS A 212 -1.46 -23.25 -20.30
C LYS A 212 -1.32 -23.91 -21.67
N PHE A 213 -0.61 -23.25 -22.60
CA PHE A 213 -0.32 -23.82 -23.91
C PHE A 213 0.56 -25.06 -23.79
N ARG A 214 1.65 -25.01 -23.02
CA ARG A 214 2.56 -26.15 -22.80
C ARG A 214 1.87 -27.33 -22.14
N THR A 215 1.02 -27.09 -21.13
CA THR A 215 0.26 -28.17 -20.48
C THR A 215 -0.77 -28.80 -21.40
N LYS A 216 -1.40 -28.02 -22.29
CA LYS A 216 -2.32 -28.56 -23.31
C LYS A 216 -1.59 -29.27 -24.45
N ALA A 217 -0.39 -28.80 -24.79
CA ALA A 217 0.45 -29.34 -25.86
C ALA A 217 1.34 -30.51 -25.43
N GLN A 218 1.31 -30.93 -24.17
CA GLN A 218 1.82 -32.23 -23.73
C GLN A 218 0.72 -33.29 -23.94
N PRO A 219 0.71 -34.03 -25.07
CA PRO A 219 -0.11 -35.23 -25.15
C PRO A 219 0.39 -36.23 -24.09
N ALA A 220 -0.55 -36.80 -23.33
CA ALA A 220 -0.32 -37.92 -22.44
C ALA A 220 0.50 -38.98 -23.16
N SER A 221 1.69 -39.28 -22.63
CA SER A 221 2.60 -40.35 -23.05
C SER A 221 2.67 -40.60 -24.56
N ARG A 222 3.81 -40.28 -25.18
CA ARG A 222 4.29 -41.05 -26.34
C ARG A 222 4.31 -42.53 -25.92
N THR A 223 3.23 -43.27 -26.17
CA THR A 223 3.24 -44.71 -26.21
C THR A 223 4.28 -45.06 -27.26
N SER A 224 5.39 -45.58 -26.76
CA SER A 224 6.51 -46.10 -27.54
C SER A 224 5.97 -46.91 -28.71
N LYS A 225 6.08 -46.38 -29.93
CA LYS A 225 5.82 -47.13 -31.15
C LYS A 225 6.72 -48.37 -31.10
N LYS A 226 6.10 -49.55 -30.91
CA LYS A 226 6.80 -50.83 -31.04
C LYS A 226 7.58 -50.83 -32.37
N PRO A 227 8.87 -51.22 -32.37
CA PRO A 227 9.64 -51.28 -33.60
C PRO A 227 8.99 -52.30 -34.53
N VAL A 228 8.60 -51.87 -35.72
CA VAL A 228 8.08 -52.75 -36.78
C VAL A 228 9.22 -53.64 -37.23
N THR A 229 9.21 -54.91 -36.82
CA THR A 229 10.13 -55.93 -37.32
C THR A 229 9.87 -56.17 -38.81
N ARG A 230 10.80 -55.71 -39.65
CA ARG A 230 10.80 -55.91 -41.10
C ARG A 230 11.11 -57.39 -41.38
N LYS A 231 10.10 -58.18 -41.80
CA LYS A 231 10.31 -59.56 -42.29
C LYS A 231 11.20 -59.53 -43.54
N LYS A 232 12.38 -60.16 -43.46
CA LYS A 232 13.24 -60.43 -44.63
C LYS A 232 12.55 -61.45 -45.53
N LYS A 233 12.42 -61.15 -46.83
CA LYS A 233 12.01 -62.12 -47.86
C LYS A 233 13.13 -63.17 -48.06
N PRO A 234 12.79 -64.45 -48.32
CA PRO A 234 13.78 -65.47 -48.60
C PRO A 234 14.36 -65.26 -50.01
N LYS A 235 15.68 -65.40 -50.14
CA LYS A 235 16.36 -65.48 -51.44
C LYS A 235 16.19 -66.90 -51.99
N ARG A 236 15.84 -66.98 -53.27
CA ARG A 236 16.02 -68.18 -54.11
C ARG A 236 17.50 -68.43 -54.34
#